data_AF-A0A5R8PBY9-F1
#
_entry.id   AF-A0A5R8PBY9-F1
#
_cell.length_a   1.000
_cell.length_b   1.000
_cell.length_c   1.000
_cell.angle_alpha   90.00
_cell.angle_beta   90.00
_cell.angle_gamma   90.00
#
_symmetry.space_group_name_H-M   'P 1'
#
loop_
_entity.id
_entity.type
_entity.pdbx_description
1 polymer ?
#
loop_
_entity_poly.entity_id
_entity_poly.type
_entity_poly.pdbx_seq_one_letter_code
_entity_poly.pdbx_strand_id
1 'polypeptide(L)'
;MLNDPEVVAKAKAVDRTLHLILTKPDIEFFVTHDGVIPGPDGRKEIKVKMSCDTGHVLWTGDLLVPLALATGRVRIKGNVAKVLEFVPVLRPAFDVYSTIAASHGVAA
;
A
#
# COMPACT_ATOMS: atom_id res chain seq x y z
N MET A 1 21.05 3.40 -29.87
CA MET A 1 21.76 4.04 -28.74
C MET A 1 20.86 3.98 -27.51
N LEU A 2 20.98 2.89 -26.75
CA LEU A 2 20.38 2.68 -25.43
C LEU A 2 21.11 3.54 -24.37
N ASN A 3 21.23 4.84 -24.63
CA ASN A 3 21.88 5.82 -23.78
C ASN A 3 21.21 7.19 -23.89
N ASP A 4 19.92 7.17 -24.26
CA ASP A 4 19.06 8.33 -24.19
C ASP A 4 18.87 8.69 -22.70
N PRO A 5 19.29 9.89 -22.26
CA PRO A 5 19.11 10.34 -20.89
C PRO A 5 17.65 10.27 -20.42
N GLU A 6 16.66 10.40 -21.32
CA GLU A 6 15.24 10.25 -20.97
C GLU A 6 14.84 8.79 -20.68
N VAL A 7 15.43 7.83 -21.38
CA VAL A 7 15.20 6.39 -21.16
C VAL A 7 15.96 5.91 -19.91
N VAL A 8 17.15 6.44 -19.67
CA VAL A 8 17.92 6.21 -18.44
C VAL A 8 17.29 6.92 -17.23
N ALA A 9 16.61 8.07 -17.41
CA ALA A 9 15.81 8.74 -16.39
C ALA A 9 14.48 8.01 -16.09
N LYS A 10 13.84 7.37 -17.08
CA LYS A 10 12.73 6.42 -16.87
C LYS A 10 13.17 5.12 -16.19
N ALA A 11 14.43 4.71 -16.39
CA ALA A 11 15.03 3.50 -15.80
C ALA A 11 15.65 3.73 -14.40
N LYS A 12 16.03 4.96 -14.02
CA LYS A 12 16.50 5.30 -12.67
C LYS A 12 15.33 5.65 -11.74
N ALA A 13 14.89 4.65 -11.00
CA ALA A 13 14.26 4.77 -9.68
C ALA A 13 12.90 5.49 -9.62
N VAL A 14 11.90 4.96 -10.34
CA VAL A 14 10.53 5.07 -9.80
C VAL A 14 10.53 4.32 -8.48
N ASP A 15 10.53 5.04 -7.35
CA ASP A 15 10.22 4.49 -6.03
C ASP A 15 8.98 3.62 -6.11
N ARG A 16 9.19 2.30 -6.08
CA ARG A 16 8.16 1.27 -6.12
C ARG A 16 7.92 0.67 -4.74
N THR A 17 8.25 1.41 -3.70
CA THR A 17 8.08 0.97 -2.32
C THR A 17 6.99 1.77 -1.64
N LEU A 18 5.95 1.06 -1.21
CA LEU A 18 4.87 1.58 -0.40
C LEU A 18 5.14 1.25 1.07
N HIS A 19 5.35 2.25 1.90
CA HIS A 19 5.50 2.06 3.34
C HIS A 19 4.13 2.14 4.01
N LEU A 20 3.60 1.00 4.41
CA LEU A 20 2.36 0.88 5.15
C LEU A 20 2.64 0.99 6.65
N ILE A 21 1.96 1.93 7.28
CA ILE A 21 2.00 2.19 8.72
C ILE A 21 0.59 1.97 9.25
N LEU A 22 0.39 0.83 9.91
CA LEU A 22 -0.86 0.48 10.57
C LEU A 22 -0.76 0.83 12.06
N THR A 23 -1.83 1.36 12.62
CA THR A 23 -1.95 1.62 14.06
C THR A 23 -3.02 0.75 14.70
N LYS A 24 -2.86 0.46 16.00
CA LYS A 24 -3.77 -0.38 16.80
C LYS A 24 -3.93 -1.82 16.26
N PRO A 25 -2.93 -2.71 16.46
CA PRO A 25 -1.60 -2.45 17.01
C PRO A 25 -0.68 -1.73 16.00
N ASP A 26 0.42 -1.16 16.49
CA ASP A 26 1.37 -0.45 15.65
C ASP A 26 2.24 -1.45 14.89
N ILE A 27 2.10 -1.48 13.56
CA ILE A 27 2.81 -2.37 12.65
C ILE A 27 3.23 -1.55 11.43
N GLU A 28 4.49 -1.70 11.02
CA GLU A 28 4.99 -1.09 9.79
C GLU A 28 5.68 -2.12 8.89
N PHE A 29 5.43 -2.00 7.58
CA PHE A 29 6.05 -2.83 6.56
C PHE A 29 6.02 -2.14 5.22
N PHE A 30 6.80 -2.68 4.30
CA PHE A 30 7.05 -2.09 3.00
C PHE A 30 6.56 -3.08 1.95
N VAL A 31 5.74 -2.61 1.02
CA VAL A 31 5.27 -3.38 -0.12
C VAL A 31 6.05 -2.93 -1.34
N THR A 32 6.76 -3.88 -1.92
CA THR A 32 7.50 -3.73 -3.17
C THR A 32 6.88 -4.64 -4.22
N HIS A 33 7.36 -4.57 -5.46
CA HIS A 33 6.94 -5.54 -6.48
C HIS A 33 7.41 -6.97 -6.17
N ASP A 34 8.45 -7.13 -5.35
CA ASP A 34 9.01 -8.43 -4.95
C ASP A 34 8.35 -9.02 -3.71
N GLY A 35 7.43 -8.26 -3.09
CA GLY A 35 6.69 -8.68 -1.90
C GLY A 35 6.82 -7.73 -0.73
N VAL A 36 6.54 -8.27 0.46
CA VAL A 36 6.49 -7.53 1.73
C VAL A 36 7.82 -7.68 2.47
N ILE A 37 8.41 -6.56 2.87
CA ILE A 37 9.62 -6.52 3.71
C ILE A 37 9.33 -5.79 5.04
N PRO A 38 9.79 -6.33 6.18
CA PRO A 38 9.67 -5.65 7.48
C PRO A 38 10.76 -4.60 7.68
N GLY A 39 10.42 -3.49 8.34
CA GLY A 39 11.36 -2.45 8.78
C GLY A 39 11.91 -1.55 7.66
N PRO A 40 12.60 -0.45 8.02
CA PRO A 40 12.98 0.59 7.06
C PRO A 40 14.05 0.16 6.06
N ASP A 41 13.77 0.27 4.76
CA ASP A 41 14.73 -0.03 3.68
C ASP A 41 15.59 1.18 3.25
N GLY A 42 15.38 2.35 3.87
CA GLY A 42 16.12 3.59 3.61
C GLY A 42 15.84 4.25 2.25
N ARG A 43 14.91 3.72 1.44
CA ARG A 43 14.56 4.28 0.13
C ARG A 43 13.59 5.44 0.27
N LYS A 44 13.50 6.27 -0.78
CA LYS A 44 12.39 7.22 -0.90
C LYS A 44 11.12 6.39 -1.06
N GLU A 45 10.08 6.76 -0.33
CA GLU A 45 8.92 5.88 -0.14
C GLU A 45 7.65 6.70 -0.08
N ILE A 46 6.56 6.10 -0.56
CA ILE A 46 5.24 6.65 -0.34
C ILE A 46 4.72 6.06 0.96
N LYS A 47 4.42 6.90 1.94
CA LYS A 47 3.90 6.44 3.22
C LYS A 47 2.38 6.45 3.18
N VAL A 48 1.78 5.32 3.52
CA VAL A 48 0.33 5.18 3.71
C VAL A 48 0.09 4.81 5.16
N LYS A 49 -0.61 5.69 5.87
CA LYS A 49 -0.93 5.50 7.29
C LYS A 49 -2.42 5.35 7.50
N MET A 50 -2.82 4.33 8.25
CA MET A 50 -4.20 4.07 8.67
C MET A 50 -4.23 3.22 9.94
N SER A 51 -5.40 2.98 10.53
CA SER A 51 -5.54 1.98 11.60
C SER A 51 -5.75 0.57 11.02
N CYS A 52 -5.48 -0.47 11.79
CA CYS A 52 -5.82 -1.85 11.42
C CYS A 52 -7.32 -2.00 11.13
N ASP A 53 -8.19 -1.36 11.92
CA ASP A 53 -9.64 -1.36 11.67
C ASP A 53 -10.00 -0.71 10.33
N THR A 54 -9.36 0.42 10.00
CA THR A 54 -9.52 1.07 8.69
C THR A 54 -9.04 0.16 7.57
N GLY A 55 -7.88 -0.49 7.76
CA GLY A 55 -7.34 -1.44 6.80
C GLY A 55 -8.29 -2.60 6.56
N HIS A 56 -8.83 -3.18 7.62
CA HIS A 56 -9.80 -4.26 7.55
C HIS A 56 -10.99 -3.90 6.67
N VAL A 57 -11.70 -2.80 6.98
CA VAL A 57 -12.87 -2.39 6.19
C VAL A 57 -12.53 -1.93 4.77
N LEU A 58 -11.27 -1.55 4.50
CA LEU A 58 -10.80 -1.32 3.13
C LEU A 58 -10.65 -2.63 2.37
N TRP A 59 -10.03 -3.63 2.98
CA TRP A 59 -9.75 -4.92 2.36
C TRP A 59 -11.00 -5.79 2.19
N THR A 60 -12.00 -5.66 3.06
CA THR A 60 -13.32 -6.30 2.89
C THR A 60 -14.20 -5.60 1.84
N GLY A 61 -13.87 -4.35 1.49
CA GLY A 61 -14.61 -3.54 0.51
C GLY A 61 -15.71 -2.65 1.12
N ASP A 62 -15.87 -2.64 2.44
CA ASP A 62 -16.86 -1.82 3.16
C ASP A 62 -16.51 -0.33 3.20
N LEU A 63 -15.25 0.01 2.91
CA LEU A 63 -14.77 1.38 2.79
C LEU A 63 -14.08 1.58 1.45
N LEU A 64 -14.56 2.57 0.68
CA LEU A 64 -13.92 2.96 -0.57
C LEU A 64 -12.69 3.85 -0.29
N VAL A 65 -11.60 3.62 -1.03
CA VAL A 65 -10.35 4.40 -0.91
C VAL A 65 -10.57 5.92 -1.02
N PRO A 66 -11.35 6.46 -1.98
CA PRO A 66 -11.59 7.90 -2.04
C PRO A 66 -12.25 8.46 -0.78
N LEU A 67 -13.21 7.72 -0.22
CA LEU A 67 -13.89 8.12 1.01
C LEU A 67 -12.95 8.04 2.22
N ALA A 68 -12.10 7.02 2.29
CA ALA A 68 -11.10 6.87 3.33
C ALA A 68 -10.07 8.02 3.32
N LEU A 69 -9.70 8.50 2.13
CA LEU A 69 -8.83 9.67 1.96
C LEU A 69 -9.56 10.97 2.35
N ALA A 70 -10.77 11.19 1.85
CA ALA A 70 -11.56 12.40 2.11
C ALA A 70 -11.89 12.58 3.60
N THR A 71 -12.25 11.50 4.29
CA THR A 71 -12.53 11.50 5.74
C THR A 71 -11.27 11.52 6.58
N GLY A 72 -10.12 11.31 5.96
CA GLY A 72 -8.89 11.18 6.69
C GLY A 72 -8.86 9.95 7.61
N ARG A 73 -9.36 8.81 7.15
CA ARG A 73 -9.04 7.51 7.77
C ARG A 73 -7.76 6.91 7.20
N VAL A 74 -7.40 7.31 5.99
CA VAL A 74 -6.12 7.02 5.33
C VAL A 74 -5.37 8.35 5.13
N ARG A 75 -4.08 8.38 5.46
CA ARG A 75 -3.17 9.47 5.05
C ARG A 75 -2.14 8.93 4.08
N ILE A 76 -1.94 9.64 2.99
CA ILE A 76 -0.84 9.39 2.06
C ILE A 76 0.13 10.55 2.17
N LYS A 77 1.41 10.24 2.39
CA LYS A 77 2.51 11.19 2.24
C LYS A 77 3.35 10.74 1.04
N GLY A 78 3.23 11.47 -0.06
CA GLY A 78 3.88 11.15 -1.33
C GLY A 78 2.94 11.37 -2.50
N ASN A 79 3.28 10.78 -3.65
CA ASN A 79 2.48 10.90 -4.87
C ASN A 79 1.30 9.90 -4.83
N VAL A 80 0.07 10.43 -4.71
CA VAL A 80 -1.15 9.61 -4.69
C VAL A 80 -1.33 8.80 -5.98
N ALA A 81 -0.99 9.35 -7.14
CA ALA A 81 -1.09 8.63 -8.42
C ALA A 81 -0.22 7.37 -8.43
N LYS A 82 0.98 7.43 -7.83
CA LYS A 82 1.83 6.25 -7.65
C LYS A 82 1.22 5.22 -6.71
N VAL A 83 0.48 5.61 -5.68
CA VAL A 83 -0.26 4.64 -4.83
C VAL A 83 -1.32 3.91 -5.65
N LEU A 84 -2.02 4.62 -6.54
CA LEU A 84 -3.01 4.03 -7.43
C LEU A 84 -2.40 3.00 -8.40
N GLU A 85 -1.12 3.14 -8.77
CA GLU A 85 -0.39 2.15 -9.58
C GLU A 85 -0.19 0.80 -8.85
N PHE A 86 -0.22 0.76 -7.52
CA PHE A 86 -0.16 -0.50 -6.76
C PHE A 86 -1.50 -1.23 -6.67
N VAL A 87 -2.62 -0.56 -6.94
CA VAL A 87 -3.96 -1.16 -6.81
C VAL A 87 -4.10 -2.45 -7.62
N PRO A 88 -3.65 -2.54 -8.88
CA PRO A 88 -3.68 -3.79 -9.63
C PRO A 88 -2.84 -4.92 -9.00
N VAL A 89 -1.68 -4.59 -8.40
CA VAL A 89 -0.80 -5.56 -7.72
C VAL A 89 -1.45 -6.09 -6.44
N LEU A 90 -2.19 -5.23 -5.74
CA LEU A 90 -2.87 -5.58 -4.50
C LEU A 90 -4.20 -6.30 -4.72
N ARG A 91 -4.77 -6.27 -5.95
CA ARG A 91 -6.07 -6.85 -6.26
C ARG A 91 -6.24 -8.31 -5.80
N PRO A 92 -5.29 -9.23 -6.01
CA PRO A 92 -5.42 -10.60 -5.52
C PRO A 92 -5.53 -10.69 -3.99
N ALA A 93 -4.95 -9.73 -3.25
CA ALA A 93 -5.08 -9.68 -1.80
C ALA A 93 -6.50 -9.29 -1.36
N PHE A 94 -7.16 -8.37 -2.08
CA PHE A 94 -8.58 -8.05 -1.83
C PHE A 94 -9.47 -9.28 -2.00
N ASP A 95 -9.22 -10.12 -3.02
CA ASP A 95 -10.05 -11.30 -3.30
C ASP A 95 -9.97 -12.37 -2.20
N VAL A 96 -8.83 -12.49 -1.51
CA VAL A 96 -8.60 -13.54 -0.49
C VAL A 96 -8.70 -13.05 0.94
N TYR A 97 -8.69 -11.72 1.18
CA TYR A 97 -8.57 -11.16 2.53
C TYR A 97 -9.68 -11.62 3.46
N SER A 98 -10.95 -11.55 3.05
CA SER A 98 -12.09 -11.92 3.92
C SER A 98 -12.03 -13.39 4.35
N THR A 99 -11.57 -14.28 3.46
CA THR A 99 -11.36 -15.70 3.77
C THR A 99 -10.24 -15.88 4.81
N ILE A 100 -9.13 -15.17 4.65
CA ILE A 100 -7.99 -15.21 5.59
C ILE A 100 -8.42 -14.65 6.96
N ALA A 101 -9.09 -13.50 6.98
CA ALA A 101 -9.59 -12.85 8.20
C ALA A 101 -10.51 -13.79 8.98
N ALA A 102 -11.49 -14.40 8.31
CA ALA A 102 -12.40 -15.36 8.92
C ALA A 102 -11.68 -16.58 9.51
N SER A 103 -10.66 -17.11 8.81
CA SER A 103 -9.87 -18.26 9.30
C SER A 103 -9.08 -17.95 10.59
N HIS A 104 -8.84 -16.67 10.87
CA HIS A 104 -8.16 -16.20 12.08
C HIS A 104 -9.13 -15.63 13.12
N GLY A 105 -10.44 -15.84 12.95
CA GLY A 105 -11.46 -15.38 13.90
C GLY A 105 -11.75 -13.87 13.83
N VAL A 106 -11.29 -13.18 12.80
CA VAL A 106 -11.65 -11.79 12.51
C VAL A 106 -12.91 -11.80 11.65
N ALA A 107 -14.02 -11.32 12.22
CA ALA A 107 -15.28 -11.21 11.47
C ALA A 107 -15.10 -10.27 10.27
N ALA A 108 -15.81 -10.57 9.18
CA ALA A 108 -15.95 -9.67 8.03
C ALA A 108 -16.92 -8.52 8.35
#